data_AF-A0A8B6XWZ7-F1
#
_entry.id   AF-A0A8B6XWZ7-F1
#
_cell.length_a   1.000
_cell.length_b   1.000
_cell.length_c   1.000
_cell.angle_alpha   90.00
_cell.angle_beta   90.00
_cell.angle_gamma   90.00
#
_symmetry.space_group_name_H-M   'P 1'
#
loop_
_entity.id
_entity.type
_entity.pdbx_description
1 polymer ?
#
loop_
_entity_poly.entity_id
_entity_poly.type
_entity_poly.pdbx_seq_one_letter_code
_entity_poly.pdbx_strand_id
1 'polypeptide(L)'
;MIVDATPDTAHIEQNVFILRYVLQDKLTGKYEVKERFLEFVDCNKKTGEDIANIIISTLQKHKIPLMCCRGQGYNNGSNMKGSVKGAQARILQHYPLATYSAGACHSLNLCDAQAAECCPQVITFFGIVQKLYNIFSSSPQRWEIKKKYIGSSLHSMSQTRWSARVDCIKPFATHLPGIIKSVADIRNLNLSIENRADLNGIISYMESFECILISAIWFKVLTAINYTNLVLQARNATLDVEVTSND
;
A
#
# COMPACT_ATOMS: atom_id res chain seq x y z
N MET A 1 8.24 -16.72 -10.25
CA MET A 1 7.75 -16.85 -8.85
C MET A 1 7.61 -15.46 -8.27
N ILE A 2 6.57 -15.22 -7.49
CA ILE A 2 6.31 -13.98 -6.76
C ILE A 2 6.23 -14.34 -5.27
N VAL A 3 6.99 -13.64 -4.44
CA VAL A 3 6.97 -13.81 -2.98
C VAL A 3 6.86 -12.43 -2.35
N ASP A 4 5.85 -12.24 -1.51
CA ASP A 4 5.67 -10.98 -0.78
C ASP A 4 5.41 -11.27 0.70
N ALA A 5 5.81 -10.35 1.57
CA ALA A 5 5.72 -10.49 3.01
C ALA A 5 4.83 -9.38 3.58
N THR A 6 3.87 -9.76 4.43
CA THR A 6 3.05 -8.80 5.16
C THR A 6 2.74 -9.33 6.56
N PRO A 7 2.75 -8.49 7.61
CA PRO A 7 2.25 -8.90 8.91
C PRO A 7 0.73 -9.11 8.86
N ASP A 8 0.27 -10.21 9.44
CA ASP A 8 -1.16 -10.46 9.63
C ASP A 8 -1.71 -9.72 10.87
N THR A 9 -3.00 -9.92 11.16
CA THR A 9 -3.67 -9.31 12.32
C THR A 9 -3.17 -9.85 13.67
N ALA A 10 -2.46 -10.98 13.68
CA ALA A 10 -1.82 -11.55 14.86
C ALA A 10 -0.35 -11.07 15.00
N HIS A 11 0.10 -10.13 14.16
CA HIS A 11 1.47 -9.63 14.08
C HIS A 11 2.50 -10.67 13.66
N ILE A 12 2.07 -11.72 12.95
CA ILE A 12 2.95 -12.72 12.37
C ILE A 12 3.27 -12.28 10.94
N GLU A 13 4.55 -12.18 10.60
CA GLU A 13 4.99 -11.87 9.25
C GLU A 13 4.85 -13.10 8.36
N GLN A 14 3.93 -13.05 7.41
CA GLN A 14 3.62 -14.16 6.51
C GLN A 14 4.12 -13.86 5.10
N ASN A 15 4.85 -14.82 4.52
CA ASN A 15 5.25 -14.79 3.12
C ASN A 15 4.21 -15.52 2.28
N VAL A 16 3.62 -14.82 1.31
CA VAL A 16 2.73 -15.40 0.31
C VAL A 16 3.55 -15.88 -0.88
N PHE A 17 3.35 -17.14 -1.28
CA PHE A 17 3.98 -17.70 -2.47
C PHE A 17 2.97 -17.80 -3.62
N ILE A 18 3.29 -17.15 -4.74
CA ILE A 18 2.52 -17.23 -5.98
C ILE A 18 3.43 -17.69 -7.12
N LEU A 19 2.97 -18.67 -7.87
CA LEU A 19 3.60 -19.12 -9.10
C LEU A 19 2.91 -18.49 -10.29
N ARG A 20 3.66 -17.74 -11.09
CA ARG A 20 3.25 -17.24 -12.40
C ARG A 20 4.02 -18.05 -13.47
N TYR A 21 3.30 -18.72 -14.35
CA TYR A 21 3.87 -19.56 -15.41
C TYR A 21 3.01 -19.51 -16.68
N VAL A 22 3.59 -19.91 -17.80
CA VAL A 22 2.89 -20.02 -19.08
C VAL A 22 2.43 -21.46 -19.26
N LEU A 23 1.15 -21.66 -19.53
CA LEU A 23 0.55 -22.96 -19.80
C LEU A 23 0.05 -22.99 -21.25
N GLN A 24 0.43 -24.01 -21.99
CA GLN A 24 -0.19 -24.28 -23.29
C GLN A 24 -1.50 -25.03 -23.08
N ASP A 25 -2.59 -24.48 -23.59
CA ASP A 25 -3.83 -25.21 -23.75
C ASP A 25 -3.65 -26.29 -24.82
N LYS A 26 -3.82 -27.55 -24.43
CA LYS A 26 -3.55 -28.70 -25.32
C LYS A 26 -4.57 -28.84 -26.45
N LEU A 27 -5.77 -28.28 -26.30
CA LEU A 27 -6.85 -28.40 -27.28
C LEU A 27 -6.75 -27.31 -28.34
N THR A 28 -6.47 -26.08 -27.92
CA THR A 28 -6.41 -24.90 -28.79
C THR A 28 -5.00 -24.56 -29.24
N GLY A 29 -3.97 -25.13 -28.61
CA GLY A 29 -2.57 -24.82 -28.85
C GLY A 29 -2.12 -23.45 -28.32
N LYS A 30 -3.02 -22.66 -27.74
CA LYS A 30 -2.76 -21.29 -27.26
C LYS A 30 -1.98 -21.30 -25.95
N TYR A 31 -1.12 -20.31 -25.77
CA TYR A 31 -0.40 -20.09 -24.51
C TYR A 31 -1.15 -19.09 -23.64
N GLU A 32 -1.30 -19.41 -22.36
CA GLU A 32 -1.96 -18.56 -21.38
C GLU A 32 -1.08 -18.40 -20.13
N VAL A 33 -1.03 -17.17 -19.61
CA VAL A 33 -0.40 -16.91 -18.31
C VAL A 33 -1.33 -17.40 -17.21
N LYS A 34 -0.81 -18.23 -16.31
CA LYS A 34 -1.51 -18.71 -15.12
C LYS A 34 -0.78 -18.26 -13.88
N GLU A 35 -1.56 -17.77 -12.92
CA GLU A 35 -1.11 -17.54 -11.56
C GLU A 35 -1.78 -18.52 -10.60
N ARG A 36 -1.00 -19.11 -9.70
CA ARG A 36 -1.47 -20.05 -8.68
C ARG A 36 -0.85 -19.69 -7.34
N PHE A 37 -1.71 -19.51 -6.34
CA PHE A 37 -1.30 -19.50 -4.94
C PHE A 37 -0.71 -20.86 -4.59
N LEU A 38 0.40 -20.85 -3.85
CA LEU A 38 1.10 -22.05 -3.41
C LEU A 38 0.83 -22.29 -1.92
N GLU A 39 1.32 -21.40 -1.07
CA GLU A 39 1.10 -21.44 0.37
C GLU A 39 1.44 -20.09 1.04
N PHE A 40 1.04 -19.96 2.30
CA PHE A 40 1.58 -18.97 3.23
C PHE A 40 2.65 -19.62 4.09
N VAL A 41 3.73 -18.89 4.36
CA VAL A 41 4.83 -19.36 5.20
C VAL A 41 5.18 -18.29 6.23
N ASP A 42 5.13 -18.66 7.50
CA ASP A 42 5.53 -17.78 8.60
C ASP A 42 7.02 -17.51 8.54
N CYS A 43 7.40 -16.24 8.68
CA CYS A 43 8.77 -15.79 8.57
C CYS A 43 9.09 -14.81 9.69
N ASN A 44 9.51 -15.37 10.83
CA ASN A 44 10.00 -14.55 11.95
C ASN A 44 11.42 -14.02 11.72
N LYS A 45 12.11 -14.47 10.66
CA LYS A 45 13.51 -14.13 10.35
C LYS A 45 13.60 -13.20 9.15
N LYS A 46 14.29 -12.08 9.29
CA LYS A 46 14.25 -11.01 8.27
C LYS A 46 15.46 -10.94 7.35
N THR A 47 16.52 -11.74 7.55
CA THR A 47 17.72 -11.61 6.72
C THR A 47 17.49 -12.11 5.31
N GLY A 48 18.20 -11.57 4.32
CA GLY A 48 18.09 -12.06 2.94
C GLY A 48 18.51 -13.52 2.78
N GLU A 49 19.34 -14.05 3.69
CA GLU A 49 19.71 -15.46 3.72
C GLU A 49 18.55 -16.35 4.19
N ASP A 50 17.93 -15.99 5.32
CA ASP A 50 16.78 -16.73 5.84
C ASP A 50 15.63 -16.74 4.84
N ILE A 51 15.37 -15.60 4.20
CA ILE A 51 14.34 -15.49 3.16
C ILE A 51 14.66 -16.39 1.96
N ALA A 52 15.91 -16.38 1.47
CA ALA A 52 16.31 -17.25 0.35
C ALA A 52 16.14 -18.73 0.72
N ASN A 53 16.50 -19.12 1.94
CA ASN A 53 16.33 -20.49 2.43
C ASN A 53 14.85 -20.88 2.54
N ILE A 54 13.98 -19.98 3.01
CA ILE A 54 12.53 -20.19 3.03
C ILE A 54 12.01 -20.42 1.61
N ILE A 55 12.41 -19.58 0.65
CA ILE A 55 12.01 -19.73 -0.75
C ILE A 55 12.44 -21.09 -1.32
N ILE A 56 13.70 -21.46 -1.12
CA ILE A 56 14.25 -22.72 -1.63
C ILE A 56 13.54 -23.92 -1.00
N SER A 57 13.39 -23.93 0.32
CA SER A 57 12.76 -25.02 1.06
C SER A 57 11.26 -25.17 0.72
N THR A 58 10.52 -24.07 0.56
CA THR A 58 9.12 -24.09 0.12
C THR A 58 8.98 -24.68 -1.28
N LEU A 59 9.80 -24.26 -2.25
CA LEU A 59 9.74 -24.83 -3.59
C LEU A 59 10.15 -26.30 -3.60
N GLN A 60 11.15 -26.70 -2.82
CA GLN A 60 11.55 -28.11 -2.65
C GLN A 60 10.43 -28.97 -2.03
N LYS A 61 9.76 -28.47 -0.98
CA LYS A 61 8.60 -29.11 -0.34
C LYS A 61 7.52 -29.42 -1.36
N HIS A 62 7.25 -28.48 -2.27
CA HIS A 62 6.26 -28.64 -3.34
C HIS A 62 6.80 -29.33 -4.61
N LYS A 63 8.05 -29.83 -4.57
CA LYS A 63 8.73 -30.48 -5.70
C LYS A 63 8.80 -29.61 -6.97
N ILE A 64 8.92 -28.30 -6.78
CA ILE A 64 9.05 -27.32 -7.86
C ILE A 64 10.54 -27.04 -8.08
N PRO A 65 11.11 -27.41 -9.24
CA PRO A 65 12.53 -27.22 -9.50
C PRO A 65 12.87 -25.73 -9.73
N LEU A 66 13.67 -25.13 -8.83
CA LEU A 66 14.14 -23.74 -8.98
C LEU A 66 14.93 -23.50 -10.28
N MET A 67 15.59 -24.52 -10.82
CA MET A 67 16.27 -24.44 -12.12
C MET A 67 15.33 -24.07 -13.28
N CYS A 68 14.03 -24.30 -13.14
CA CYS A 68 13.01 -23.89 -14.10
C CYS A 68 12.49 -22.46 -13.85
N CYS A 69 12.87 -21.83 -12.73
CA CYS A 69 12.48 -20.46 -12.41
C CYS A 69 13.18 -19.49 -13.36
N ARG A 70 12.38 -18.71 -14.10
CA ARG A 70 12.86 -17.67 -15.03
C ARG A 70 12.73 -16.25 -14.49
N GLY A 71 12.17 -16.11 -13.29
CA GLY A 71 11.94 -14.81 -12.70
C GLY A 71 11.55 -14.91 -11.24
N GLN A 72 12.09 -14.01 -10.44
CA GLN A 72 11.80 -13.86 -9.02
C GLN A 72 11.31 -12.43 -8.74
N GLY A 73 10.04 -12.30 -8.36
CA GLY A 73 9.40 -11.03 -8.02
C GLY A 73 9.25 -10.86 -6.52
N TYR A 74 9.82 -9.79 -5.96
CA TYR A 74 9.74 -9.46 -4.53
C TYR A 74 9.39 -8.00 -4.31
N ASN A 75 8.99 -7.64 -3.09
CA ASN A 75 9.02 -6.25 -2.66
C ASN A 75 10.47 -5.70 -2.65
N ASN A 76 10.60 -4.37 -2.56
CA ASN A 76 11.93 -3.73 -2.64
C ASN A 76 12.60 -3.59 -1.27
N GLY A 77 12.17 -4.36 -0.26
CA GLY A 77 12.82 -4.38 1.04
C GLY A 77 14.31 -4.72 0.90
N SER A 78 15.16 -4.13 1.72
CA SER A 78 16.62 -4.28 1.63
C SER A 78 17.07 -5.74 1.66
N ASN A 79 16.42 -6.56 2.50
CA ASN A 79 16.71 -7.99 2.62
C ASN A 79 16.20 -8.83 1.43
N MET A 80 15.27 -8.31 0.62
CA MET A 80 14.80 -8.95 -0.61
C MET A 80 15.63 -8.50 -1.81
N LYS A 81 15.68 -7.18 -2.05
CA LYS A 81 16.28 -6.53 -3.23
C LYS A 81 17.81 -6.46 -3.20
N GLY A 82 18.42 -6.49 -2.02
CA GLY A 82 19.86 -6.22 -1.84
C GLY A 82 20.74 -7.00 -2.83
N SER A 83 21.62 -6.29 -3.53
CA SER A 83 22.46 -6.85 -4.60
C SER A 83 23.58 -7.78 -4.12
N VAL A 84 23.87 -7.77 -2.82
CA VAL A 84 24.93 -8.58 -2.20
C VAL A 84 24.34 -9.56 -1.19
N LYS A 85 23.65 -9.04 -0.16
CA LYS A 85 23.13 -9.85 0.96
C LYS A 85 21.62 -10.14 0.84
N GLY A 86 20.96 -9.63 -0.20
CA GLY A 86 19.52 -9.82 -0.39
C GLY A 86 19.19 -11.22 -0.89
N ALA A 87 17.95 -11.65 -0.65
CA ALA A 87 17.44 -12.94 -1.10
C ALA A 87 17.58 -13.11 -2.61
N GLN A 88 17.32 -12.04 -3.38
CA GLN A 88 17.43 -12.08 -4.83
C GLN A 88 18.85 -12.44 -5.29
N ALA A 89 19.88 -11.80 -4.71
CA ALA A 89 21.26 -12.01 -5.09
C ALA A 89 21.72 -13.44 -4.77
N ARG A 90 21.29 -13.96 -3.62
CA ARG A 90 21.60 -15.33 -3.17
C ARG A 90 20.96 -16.38 -4.08
N ILE A 91 19.70 -16.20 -4.46
CA ILE A 91 19.04 -17.10 -5.40
C ILE A 91 19.70 -17.01 -6.77
N LEU A 92 20.04 -15.81 -7.24
CA LEU A 92 20.67 -15.61 -8.54
C LEU A 92 22.07 -16.26 -8.62
N GLN A 93 22.80 -16.30 -7.51
CA GLN A 93 24.11 -16.97 -7.41
C GLN A 93 24.03 -18.47 -7.74
N HIS A 94 22.97 -19.15 -7.31
CA HIS A 94 22.77 -20.58 -7.55
C HIS A 94 21.92 -20.88 -8.80
N TYR A 95 21.05 -19.95 -9.17
CA TYR A 95 20.10 -20.08 -10.28
C TYR A 95 20.17 -18.82 -11.18
N PRO A 96 21.20 -18.71 -12.05
CA PRO A 96 21.47 -17.49 -12.82
C PRO A 96 20.35 -17.04 -13.76
N LEU A 97 19.44 -17.96 -14.08
CA LEU A 97 18.30 -17.71 -14.98
C LEU A 97 17.05 -17.22 -14.25
N ALA A 98 17.05 -17.18 -12.91
CA ALA A 98 15.96 -16.68 -12.10
C ALA A 98 16.06 -15.15 -11.92
N THR A 99 15.84 -14.38 -12.98
CA THR A 99 16.08 -12.93 -13.00
C THR A 99 15.22 -12.19 -11.98
N TYR A 100 15.81 -11.22 -11.25
CA TYR A 100 15.07 -10.42 -10.28
C TYR A 100 14.21 -9.36 -10.96
N SER A 101 12.94 -9.28 -10.54
CA SER A 101 12.03 -8.20 -10.88
C SER A 101 11.60 -7.47 -9.60
N ALA A 102 11.91 -6.18 -9.53
CA ALA A 102 11.45 -5.32 -8.45
C ALA A 102 9.92 -5.16 -8.51
N GLY A 103 9.30 -4.93 -7.35
CA GLY A 103 7.88 -4.61 -7.27
C GLY A 103 7.61 -3.21 -7.81
N ALA A 104 7.01 -3.10 -9.00
CA ALA A 104 6.64 -1.81 -9.60
C ALA A 104 5.71 -1.01 -8.68
N CYS A 105 4.67 -1.66 -8.13
CA CYS A 105 3.74 -1.07 -7.17
C CYS A 105 4.44 -0.55 -5.91
N HIS A 106 5.40 -1.32 -5.40
CA HIS A 106 6.16 -0.92 -4.23
C HIS A 106 7.08 0.28 -4.55
N SER A 107 7.71 0.29 -5.73
CA SER A 107 8.52 1.42 -6.19
C SER A 107 7.70 2.70 -6.29
N LEU A 108 6.50 2.62 -6.89
CA LEU A 108 5.59 3.75 -7.02
C LEU A 108 5.11 4.26 -5.66
N ASN A 109 4.75 3.36 -4.74
CA ASN A 109 4.39 3.73 -3.37
C ASN A 109 5.54 4.38 -2.59
N LEU A 110 6.79 3.98 -2.83
CA LEU A 110 7.96 4.63 -2.21
C LEU A 110 8.18 6.04 -2.74
N CYS A 111 8.06 6.26 -4.06
CA CYS A 111 8.15 7.60 -4.63
C CYS A 111 7.09 8.54 -4.06
N ASP A 112 5.86 8.04 -3.90
CA ASP A 112 4.73 8.76 -3.33
C ASP A 112 4.98 9.15 -1.86
N ALA A 113 5.40 8.18 -1.03
CA ALA A 113 5.76 8.43 0.36
C ALA A 113 6.90 9.45 0.48
N GLN A 114 7.97 9.29 -0.31
CA GLN A 114 9.11 10.21 -0.30
C GLN A 114 8.74 11.64 -0.74
N ALA A 115 7.84 11.77 -1.73
CA ALA A 115 7.34 13.07 -2.17
C ALA A 115 6.50 13.76 -1.09
N ALA A 116 5.76 13.01 -0.28
CA ALA A 116 5.01 13.56 0.84
C ALA A 116 5.93 13.93 2.02
N GLU A 117 6.89 13.04 2.34
CA GLU A 117 7.81 13.18 3.48
C GLU A 117 8.89 14.23 3.27
N CYS A 118 9.14 14.67 2.03
CA CYS A 118 10.09 15.76 1.77
C CYS A 118 9.48 17.16 1.96
N CYS A 119 8.15 17.26 2.14
CA CYS A 119 7.44 18.53 2.25
C CYS A 119 6.78 18.70 3.64
N PRO A 120 7.29 19.58 4.52
CA PRO A 120 6.75 19.79 5.86
C PRO A 120 5.25 20.13 5.89
N GLN A 121 4.77 20.92 4.94
CA GLN A 121 3.35 21.29 4.85
C GLN A 121 2.47 20.08 4.55
N VAL A 122 2.96 19.16 3.71
CA VAL A 122 2.27 17.91 3.40
C VAL A 122 2.27 16.96 4.60
N ILE A 123 3.38 16.87 5.33
CA ILE A 123 3.44 16.12 6.59
C ILE A 123 2.39 16.64 7.58
N THR A 124 2.33 17.97 7.77
CA THR A 124 1.33 18.61 8.64
C THR A 124 -0.08 18.28 8.18
N PHE A 125 -0.38 18.42 6.88
CA PHE A 125 -1.69 18.12 6.32
C PHE A 125 -2.13 16.68 6.62
N PHE A 126 -1.30 15.68 6.28
CA PHE A 126 -1.63 14.29 6.57
C PHE A 126 -1.73 14.01 8.08
N GLY A 127 -0.88 14.65 8.89
CA GLY A 127 -0.98 14.60 10.35
C GLY A 127 -2.35 15.04 10.87
N ILE A 128 -2.88 16.16 10.35
CA ILE A 128 -4.22 16.66 10.68
C ILE A 128 -5.31 15.69 10.23
N VAL A 129 -5.20 15.13 9.01
CA VAL A 129 -6.15 14.13 8.49
C VAL A 129 -6.25 12.91 9.42
N GLN A 130 -5.12 12.36 9.88
CA GLN A 130 -5.12 11.23 10.82
C GLN A 130 -5.61 11.64 12.21
N LYS A 131 -5.22 12.81 12.71
CA LYS A 131 -5.68 13.29 14.03
C LYS A 131 -7.20 13.41 14.04
N LEU A 132 -7.80 13.94 12.97
CA LEU A 132 -9.24 14.02 12.80
C LEU A 132 -9.90 12.64 12.80
N TYR A 133 -9.35 11.67 12.05
CA TYR A 133 -9.84 10.30 12.10
C TYR A 133 -9.82 9.73 13.53
N ASN A 134 -8.72 9.91 14.27
CA ASN A 134 -8.60 9.43 15.65
C ASN A 134 -9.62 10.08 16.60
N ILE A 135 -9.86 11.40 16.46
CA ILE A 135 -10.84 12.13 17.27
C ILE A 135 -12.25 11.57 17.05
N PHE A 136 -12.64 11.35 15.79
CA PHE A 136 -13.98 10.86 15.46
C PHE A 136 -14.16 9.37 15.74
N SER A 137 -13.19 8.53 15.39
CA SER A 137 -13.28 7.07 15.54
C SER A 137 -13.22 6.61 17.01
N SER A 138 -12.68 7.43 17.91
CA SER A 138 -12.60 7.11 19.34
C SER A 138 -13.93 7.19 20.10
N SER A 139 -15.03 7.64 19.46
CA SER A 139 -16.34 7.71 20.10
C SER A 139 -17.49 7.52 19.10
N PRO A 140 -18.42 6.57 19.34
CA PRO A 140 -19.60 6.41 18.50
C PRO A 140 -20.43 7.70 18.37
N GLN A 141 -20.56 8.47 19.45
CA GLN A 141 -21.29 9.73 19.44
C GLN A 141 -20.66 10.77 18.49
N ARG A 142 -19.32 10.87 18.50
CA ARG A 142 -18.59 11.77 17.58
C ARG A 142 -18.74 11.28 16.14
N TRP A 143 -18.69 9.97 15.92
CA TRP A 143 -18.88 9.37 14.61
C TRP A 143 -20.26 9.68 14.01
N GLU A 144 -21.32 9.62 14.82
CA GLU A 144 -22.68 9.99 14.40
C GLU A 144 -22.81 11.48 14.09
N ILE A 145 -22.19 12.37 14.86
CA ILE A 145 -22.12 13.81 14.53
C ILE A 145 -21.45 14.01 13.17
N LYS A 146 -20.32 13.35 12.93
CA LYS A 146 -19.66 13.39 11.63
C LYS A 146 -20.59 12.91 10.51
N LYS A 147 -21.31 11.79 10.68
CA LYS A 147 -22.25 11.28 9.66
C LYS A 147 -23.37 12.26 9.33
N LYS A 148 -23.84 13.06 10.30
CA LYS A 148 -24.83 14.12 10.07
C LYS A 148 -24.35 15.17 9.07
N TYR A 149 -23.05 15.48 9.06
CA TYR A 149 -22.47 16.53 8.20
C TYR A 149 -21.83 16.00 6.92
N ILE A 150 -21.28 14.78 6.95
CA ILE A 150 -20.65 14.15 5.79
C ILE A 150 -21.21 12.75 5.60
N GLY A 151 -21.76 12.49 4.41
CA GLY A 151 -22.25 11.17 4.01
C GLY A 151 -21.14 10.15 3.74
N SER A 152 -19.88 10.56 3.80
CA SER A 152 -18.70 9.75 3.54
C SER A 152 -18.04 9.23 4.84
N SER A 153 -17.41 8.06 4.77
CA SER A 153 -16.53 7.57 5.83
C SER A 153 -15.20 8.36 5.88
N LEU A 154 -14.69 8.58 7.08
CA LEU A 154 -13.27 8.94 7.28
C LEU A 154 -12.50 7.63 7.40
N HIS A 155 -11.26 7.61 6.93
CA HIS A 155 -10.41 6.43 6.97
C HIS A 155 -9.11 6.74 7.71
N SER A 156 -8.58 5.74 8.41
CA SER A 156 -7.22 5.82 8.93
C SER A 156 -6.24 5.74 7.77
N MET A 157 -5.12 6.45 7.87
CA MET A 157 -4.04 6.33 6.90
C MET A 157 -3.43 4.92 6.93
N SER A 158 -3.22 4.37 5.75
CA SER A 158 -2.44 3.14 5.59
C SER A 158 -0.96 3.41 5.89
N GLN A 159 -0.37 2.55 6.71
CA GLN A 159 1.06 2.62 7.05
C GLN A 159 1.95 2.07 5.93
N THR A 160 1.46 1.07 5.20
CA THR A 160 2.27 0.31 4.23
C THR A 160 1.94 0.61 2.77
N ARG A 161 0.76 1.15 2.48
CA ARG A 161 0.31 1.47 1.11
C ARG A 161 -0.07 2.95 1.03
N TRP A 162 0.89 3.81 0.68
CA TRP A 162 0.69 5.26 0.67
C TRP A 162 -0.41 5.72 -0.29
N SER A 163 -0.49 5.11 -1.47
CA SER A 163 -1.54 5.38 -2.46
C SER A 163 -2.97 5.19 -1.94
N ALA A 164 -3.18 4.25 -1.00
CA ALA A 164 -4.49 4.02 -0.37
C ALA A 164 -4.93 5.19 0.54
N ARG A 165 -4.06 6.16 0.83
CA ARG A 165 -4.42 7.37 1.58
C ARG A 165 -5.34 8.29 0.79
N VAL A 166 -5.58 8.04 -0.51
CA VAL A 166 -6.62 8.72 -1.30
C VAL A 166 -7.99 8.68 -0.61
N ASP A 167 -8.32 7.57 0.05
CA ASP A 167 -9.60 7.40 0.76
C ASP A 167 -9.69 8.24 2.05
N CYS A 168 -8.55 8.63 2.60
CA CYS A 168 -8.46 9.49 3.77
C CYS A 168 -8.67 10.96 3.41
N ILE A 169 -8.17 11.38 2.23
CA ILE A 169 -8.20 12.77 1.79
C ILE A 169 -9.42 13.11 0.93
N LYS A 170 -10.06 12.11 0.31
CA LYS A 170 -11.27 12.31 -0.49
C LYS A 170 -12.36 13.09 0.27
N PRO A 171 -12.69 12.77 1.54
CA PRO A 171 -13.65 13.56 2.31
C PRO A 171 -13.23 15.02 2.51
N PHE A 172 -11.93 15.31 2.61
CA PHE A 172 -11.42 16.68 2.71
C PHE A 172 -11.58 17.43 1.40
N ALA A 173 -11.26 16.78 0.28
CA ALA A 173 -11.42 17.39 -1.05
C ALA A 173 -12.90 17.63 -1.42
N THR A 174 -13.85 16.81 -0.92
CA THR A 174 -15.26 16.89 -1.34
C THR A 174 -16.22 17.46 -0.29
N HIS A 175 -15.87 17.44 1.00
CA HIS A 175 -16.79 17.78 2.09
C HIS A 175 -16.15 18.64 3.20
N LEU A 176 -15.08 19.40 2.91
CA LEU A 176 -14.39 20.24 3.90
C LEU A 176 -15.31 21.10 4.78
N PRO A 177 -16.33 21.82 4.24
CA PRO A 177 -17.22 22.60 5.10
C PRO A 177 -18.04 21.75 6.08
N GLY A 178 -18.42 20.54 5.66
CA GLY A 178 -19.11 19.58 6.53
C GLY A 178 -18.18 19.05 7.63
N ILE A 179 -16.91 18.79 7.30
CA ILE A 179 -15.90 18.39 8.28
C ILE A 179 -15.70 19.50 9.32
N ILE A 180 -15.50 20.75 8.90
CA ILE A 180 -15.34 21.89 9.81
C ILE A 180 -16.53 22.00 10.78
N LYS A 181 -17.78 21.93 10.26
CA LYS A 181 -18.99 21.96 11.09
C LYS A 181 -19.05 20.79 12.08
N SER A 182 -18.67 19.59 11.64
CA SER A 182 -18.65 18.42 12.52
C SER A 182 -17.62 18.55 13.65
N VAL A 183 -16.48 19.17 13.38
CA VAL A 183 -15.44 19.44 14.38
C VAL A 183 -15.87 20.54 15.35
N ALA A 184 -16.57 21.56 14.86
CA ALA A 184 -17.17 22.59 15.71
C ALA A 184 -18.23 21.99 16.67
N ASP A 185 -19.06 21.07 16.19
CA ASP A 185 -20.13 20.46 16.98
C ASP A 185 -19.61 19.56 18.11
N ILE A 186 -18.55 18.77 17.87
CA ILE A 186 -18.00 17.89 18.91
C ILE A 186 -17.35 18.66 20.07
N ARG A 187 -17.11 19.96 19.92
CA ARG A 187 -16.59 20.84 20.98
C ARG A 187 -17.50 20.86 22.21
N ASN A 188 -18.79 20.65 22.01
CA ASN A 188 -19.80 20.63 23.06
C ASN A 188 -19.84 19.29 23.82
N LEU A 189 -19.04 18.30 23.41
CA LEU A 189 -18.96 17.01 24.07
C LEU A 189 -17.87 16.98 25.16
N ASN A 190 -17.88 15.89 25.94
CA ASN A 190 -16.78 15.57 26.83
C ASN A 190 -15.58 15.04 26.01
N LEU A 191 -14.60 15.90 25.79
CA LEU A 191 -13.34 15.60 25.09
C LEU A 191 -12.20 15.50 26.10
N SER A 192 -11.18 14.70 25.79
CA SER A 192 -9.91 14.75 26.52
C SER A 192 -9.27 16.14 26.42
N ILE A 193 -8.43 16.48 27.40
CA ILE A 193 -7.72 17.76 27.45
C ILE A 193 -6.94 18.00 26.14
N GLU A 194 -6.23 16.97 25.68
CA GLU A 194 -5.47 16.98 24.41
C GLU A 194 -6.38 17.30 23.21
N ASN A 195 -7.46 16.52 23.02
CA ASN A 195 -8.35 16.73 21.88
C ASN A 195 -9.00 18.12 21.91
N ARG A 196 -9.37 18.61 23.10
CA ARG A 196 -9.95 19.94 23.27
C ARG A 196 -8.96 21.05 22.91
N ALA A 197 -7.70 20.91 23.28
CA ALA A 197 -6.64 21.86 22.95
C ALA A 197 -6.39 21.93 21.44
N ASP A 198 -6.43 20.78 20.76
CA ASP A 198 -6.14 20.68 19.33
C ASP A 198 -7.24 21.25 18.42
N LEU A 199 -8.51 21.23 18.85
CA LEU A 199 -9.65 21.56 17.97
C LEU A 199 -9.53 22.94 17.30
N ASN A 200 -9.11 23.97 18.03
CA ASN A 200 -8.97 25.32 17.47
C ASN A 200 -7.90 25.36 16.37
N GLY A 201 -6.77 24.69 16.61
CA GLY A 201 -5.69 24.61 15.62
C GLY A 201 -6.12 23.83 14.39
N ILE A 202 -6.86 22.73 14.59
CA ILE A 202 -7.39 21.91 13.50
C ILE A 202 -8.38 22.69 12.63
N ILE A 203 -9.34 23.41 13.24
CA ILE A 203 -10.31 24.24 12.50
C ILE A 203 -9.59 25.34 11.73
N SER A 204 -8.71 26.10 12.40
CA SER A 204 -7.94 27.18 11.78
C SER A 204 -7.12 26.69 10.59
N TYR A 205 -6.46 25.53 10.74
CA TYR A 205 -5.72 24.92 9.64
C TYR A 205 -6.63 24.49 8.48
N MET A 206 -7.77 23.85 8.76
CA MET A 206 -8.73 23.45 7.73
C MET A 206 -9.32 24.62 6.95
N GLU A 207 -9.41 25.80 7.56
CA GLU A 207 -9.87 27.03 6.91
C GLU A 207 -8.76 27.75 6.12
N SER A 208 -7.50 27.33 6.29
CA SER A 208 -6.37 27.93 5.59
C SER A 208 -6.37 27.59 4.09
N PHE A 209 -5.89 28.54 3.29
CA PHE A 209 -5.65 28.32 1.86
C PHE A 209 -4.67 27.16 1.62
N GLU A 210 -3.67 27.00 2.52
CA GLU A 210 -2.70 25.91 2.45
C GLU A 210 -3.39 24.54 2.50
N CYS A 211 -4.28 24.31 3.47
CA CYS A 211 -4.99 23.03 3.59
C CYS A 211 -5.85 22.74 2.36
N ILE A 212 -6.58 23.75 1.86
CA ILE A 212 -7.41 23.61 0.65
C ILE A 212 -6.54 23.25 -0.55
N LEU A 213 -5.43 23.96 -0.75
CA LEU A 213 -4.52 23.71 -1.86
C LEU A 213 -3.88 22.32 -1.80
N ILE A 214 -3.34 21.93 -0.64
CA ILE A 214 -2.71 20.62 -0.44
C ILE A 214 -3.73 19.50 -0.63
N SER A 215 -4.93 19.64 -0.07
CA SER A 215 -5.99 18.64 -0.24
C SER A 215 -6.36 18.42 -1.70
N ALA A 216 -6.47 19.50 -2.49
CA ALA A 216 -6.80 19.42 -3.91
C ALA A 216 -5.67 18.80 -4.74
N ILE A 217 -4.41 19.17 -4.48
CA ILE A 217 -3.23 18.63 -5.17
C ILE A 217 -3.10 17.14 -4.87
N TRP A 218 -3.06 16.77 -3.60
CA TRP A 218 -2.84 15.38 -3.20
C TRP A 218 -4.02 14.49 -3.55
N PHE A 219 -5.25 15.01 -3.60
CA PHE A 219 -6.38 14.23 -4.07
C PHE A 219 -6.20 13.80 -5.52
N LYS A 220 -5.75 14.71 -6.40
CA LYS A 220 -5.45 14.38 -7.80
C LYS A 220 -4.27 13.41 -7.93
N VAL A 221 -3.17 13.70 -7.23
CA VAL A 221 -1.94 12.88 -7.27
C VAL A 221 -2.21 11.46 -6.79
N LEU A 222 -2.79 11.29 -5.60
CA LEU A 222 -3.07 9.96 -5.05
C LEU A 222 -4.14 9.22 -5.84
N THR A 223 -5.12 9.91 -6.45
CA THR A 223 -6.09 9.25 -7.32
C THR A 223 -5.40 8.59 -8.52
N ALA A 224 -4.50 9.33 -9.20
CA ALA A 224 -3.75 8.78 -10.32
C ALA A 224 -2.83 7.64 -9.89
N ILE A 225 -2.06 7.83 -8.81
CA ILE A 225 -1.13 6.82 -8.29
C ILE A 225 -1.86 5.56 -7.82
N ASN A 226 -3.01 5.70 -7.14
CA ASN A 226 -3.81 4.56 -6.71
C ASN A 226 -4.39 3.80 -7.90
N TYR A 227 -4.89 4.50 -8.92
CA TYR A 227 -5.34 3.87 -10.16
C TYR A 227 -4.20 3.06 -10.82
N THR A 228 -3.03 3.66 -11.03
CA THR A 228 -1.86 2.95 -11.59
C THR A 228 -1.47 1.75 -10.73
N ASN A 229 -1.47 1.87 -9.40
CA ASN A 229 -1.18 0.75 -8.50
C ASN A 229 -2.17 -0.40 -8.67
N LEU A 230 -3.46 -0.11 -8.83
CA LEU A 230 -4.50 -1.13 -9.05
C LEU A 230 -4.31 -1.83 -10.41
N VAL A 231 -3.97 -1.08 -11.45
CA VAL A 231 -3.67 -1.64 -12.78
C VAL A 231 -2.45 -2.56 -12.72
N LEU A 232 -1.35 -2.10 -12.11
CA LEU A 232 -0.12 -2.90 -11.96
C LEU A 232 -0.32 -4.19 -11.16
N GLN A 233 -1.35 -4.25 -10.30
CA GLN A 233 -1.71 -5.43 -9.50
C GLN A 233 -2.74 -6.33 -10.18
N ALA A 234 -3.33 -5.90 -11.30
CA ALA A 234 -4.32 -6.70 -11.99
C ALA A 234 -3.67 -7.98 -12.54
N ARG A 235 -4.31 -9.12 -12.33
CA ARG A 235 -3.81 -10.44 -12.75
C ARG A 235 -3.43 -10.50 -14.24
N ASN A 236 -4.21 -9.80 -15.07
CA ASN A 236 -4.05 -9.77 -16.52
C ASN A 236 -3.19 -8.59 -16.99
N ALA A 237 -2.64 -7.78 -16.07
CA ALA A 237 -1.70 -6.74 -16.45
C ALA A 237 -0.45 -7.39 -17.03
N THR A 238 -0.18 -7.01 -18.28
CA THR A 238 1.03 -7.33 -19.00
C THR A 238 1.56 -6.03 -19.59
N LEU A 239 2.87 -5.89 -19.73
CA LEU A 239 3.51 -4.64 -20.17
C LEU A 239 3.01 -4.18 -21.55
N ASP A 240 2.55 -5.11 -22.40
CA ASP A 240 2.01 -4.88 -23.73
C ASP A 240 0.61 -4.24 -23.74
N VAL A 241 -0.24 -4.52 -22.75
CA VAL A 241 -1.60 -3.94 -22.67
C VAL A 241 -1.55 -2.44 -22.31
N GLU A 242 -0.54 -2.03 -21.54
CA GLU A 242 -0.43 -0.64 -21.07
C GLU A 242 0.13 0.30 -22.14
N VAL A 243 0.94 -0.22 -23.07
CA VAL A 243 1.48 0.58 -24.19
C VAL A 243 0.38 0.96 -25.18
N THR A 244 -0.63 0.10 -25.37
CA THR A 244 -1.75 0.35 -26.30
C THR A 244 -2.88 1.20 -25.72
N SER A 245 -2.86 1.49 -24.42
CA SER A 245 -3.93 2.23 -23.74
C SER A 245 -3.72 3.75 -23.72
N ASN A 246 -2.62 4.24 -24.32
CA ASN A 246 -2.23 5.65 -24.39
C ASN A 246 -2.33 6.26 -25.80
N ASP A 247 -2.99 5.59 -26.74
CA ASP A 247 -3.37 6.12 -28.06
C ASP A 247 -4.87 6.45 -28.13
#